data_AF-A0A959BWU1-F1
#
_entry.id   AF-A0A959BWU1-F1
#
_cell.length_a   1.000
_cell.length_b   1.000
_cell.length_c   1.000
_cell.angle_alpha   90.00
_cell.angle_beta   90.00
_cell.angle_gamma   90.00
#
_symmetry.space_group_name_H-M   'P 1'
#
loop_
_entity.id
_entity.type
_entity.pdbx_description
1 polymer ?
#
loop_
_entity_poly.entity_id
_entity_poly.type
_entity_poly.pdbx_seq_one_letter_code
_entity_poly.pdbx_strand_id
1 'polypeptide(L)'
;DPKGKSDAEVMRFCQAFMSELHRHIGPDKDVPAGDIGVGAREIGFLYGMYKKLRNEHTGTITGKAPQFGGSLIRPEATGYGTVFFVEEMLKQRGEKLKDKIVAISGSGNVAQYAAEKAIQRGAKVVTLSDSSGSVYDRQGISQDKLEWLMELKNIRRGRIKEYADKFGALYIPNGKPWSIKCDIALPCATQNELDENDA
;
A
#
# COMPACT_ATOMS: atom_id res chain seq x y z
N ASP A 1 14.07 -9.14 10.46
CA ASP A 1 14.19 -8.26 9.27
C ASP A 1 14.13 -9.11 8.00
N PRO A 2 13.08 -8.96 7.17
CA PRO A 2 12.95 -9.69 5.90
C PRO A 2 13.86 -9.15 4.77
N LYS A 3 14.47 -7.96 4.92
CA LYS A 3 15.34 -7.39 3.87
C LYS A 3 16.55 -8.31 3.61
N GLY A 4 16.82 -8.54 2.32
CA GLY A 4 17.91 -9.40 1.86
C GLY A 4 17.75 -10.88 2.19
N LYS A 5 16.57 -11.33 2.62
CA LYS A 5 16.29 -12.75 2.91
C LYS A 5 15.67 -13.42 1.69
N SER A 6 16.08 -14.66 1.43
CA SER A 6 15.47 -15.54 0.46
C SER A 6 14.07 -15.98 0.89
N ASP A 7 13.25 -16.39 -0.09
CA ASP A 7 11.91 -16.93 0.19
C ASP A 7 11.95 -18.12 1.16
N ALA A 8 12.97 -18.97 1.06
CA ALA A 8 13.14 -20.13 1.92
C ALA A 8 13.48 -19.74 3.38
N GLU A 9 14.30 -18.70 3.59
CA GLU A 9 14.58 -18.18 4.93
C GLU A 9 13.33 -17.58 5.57
N VAL A 10 12.56 -16.80 4.80
CA VAL A 10 11.30 -16.22 5.28
C VAL A 10 10.28 -17.30 5.60
N MET A 11 10.14 -18.33 4.74
CA MET A 11 9.24 -19.45 4.98
C MET A 11 9.59 -20.19 6.28
N ARG A 12 10.88 -20.53 6.50
CA ARG A 12 11.32 -21.20 7.73
C ARG A 12 11.04 -20.33 8.97
N PHE A 13 11.26 -19.03 8.87
CA PHE A 13 10.95 -18.09 9.95
C PHE A 13 9.45 -18.07 10.25
N CYS A 14 8.58 -17.93 9.23
CA CYS A 14 7.13 -17.95 9.41
C CYS A 14 6.64 -19.26 10.05
N GLN A 15 7.19 -20.40 9.62
CA GLN A 15 6.85 -21.70 10.19
C GLN A 15 7.30 -21.81 11.67
N ALA A 16 8.53 -21.39 11.98
CA ALA A 16 9.03 -21.37 13.35
C ALA A 16 8.20 -20.43 14.25
N PHE A 17 7.85 -19.24 13.76
CA PHE A 17 7.01 -18.29 14.46
C PHE A 17 5.60 -18.86 14.74
N MET A 18 4.98 -19.48 13.73
CA MET A 18 3.65 -20.08 13.87
C MET A 18 3.66 -21.34 14.75
N SER A 19 4.79 -22.04 14.88
CA SER A 19 4.92 -23.18 15.78
C SER A 19 4.60 -22.85 17.24
N GLU A 20 4.82 -21.60 17.63
CA GLU A 20 4.37 -21.10 18.92
C GLU A 20 3.05 -20.34 18.83
N LEU A 21 2.91 -19.38 17.90
CA LEU A 21 1.74 -18.49 17.86
C LEU A 21 0.40 -19.24 17.71
N HIS A 22 0.37 -20.38 17.03
CA HIS A 22 -0.88 -21.11 16.73
C HIS A 22 -1.72 -21.50 17.97
N ARG A 23 -1.13 -21.61 19.16
CA ARG A 23 -1.85 -21.98 20.39
C ARG A 23 -2.55 -20.77 21.02
N HIS A 24 -2.20 -19.56 20.57
CA HIS A 24 -2.67 -18.30 21.12
C HIS A 24 -3.76 -17.65 20.25
N ILE A 25 -3.83 -18.01 18.97
CA ILE A 25 -4.77 -17.44 17.98
C ILE A 25 -5.90 -18.42 17.62
N GLY A 26 -6.96 -17.93 17.00
CA GLY A 26 -8.12 -18.73 16.58
C GLY A 26 -9.22 -17.87 15.97
N PRO A 27 -10.17 -18.46 15.22
CA PRO A 27 -11.17 -17.69 14.48
C PRO A 27 -12.08 -16.83 15.37
N ASP A 28 -12.32 -17.28 16.60
CA ASP A 28 -13.15 -16.60 17.61
C ASP A 28 -12.31 -16.08 18.80
N LYS A 29 -10.99 -15.91 18.61
CA LYS A 29 -10.08 -15.49 19.68
C LYS A 29 -9.20 -14.32 19.25
N ASP A 30 -8.31 -14.57 18.30
CA ASP A 30 -7.38 -13.57 17.78
C ASP A 30 -7.09 -13.91 16.32
N VAL A 31 -7.28 -12.92 15.46
CA VAL A 31 -7.23 -13.05 14.00
C VAL A 31 -6.17 -12.11 13.43
N PRO A 32 -4.91 -12.57 13.32
CA PRO A 32 -3.84 -11.76 12.77
C PRO A 32 -4.03 -11.36 11.30
N ALA A 33 -3.28 -10.35 10.88
CA ALA A 33 -3.24 -9.83 9.52
C ALA A 33 -1.79 -9.53 9.08
N GLY A 34 -1.64 -9.10 7.83
CA GLY A 34 -0.36 -8.59 7.32
C GLY A 34 -0.13 -7.12 7.69
N ASP A 35 1.14 -6.74 7.78
CA ASP A 35 1.63 -5.38 8.05
C ASP A 35 2.98 -5.16 7.34
N ILE A 36 3.75 -4.12 7.70
CA ILE A 36 5.09 -3.87 7.17
C ILE A 36 5.98 -5.09 7.40
N GLY A 37 6.43 -5.71 6.30
CA GLY A 37 7.26 -6.92 6.32
C GLY A 37 6.49 -8.24 6.34
N VAL A 38 5.16 -8.21 6.42
CA VAL A 38 4.27 -9.38 6.36
C VAL A 38 3.21 -9.17 5.27
N GLY A 39 3.54 -9.57 4.04
CA GLY A 39 2.64 -9.52 2.89
C GLY A 39 1.91 -10.84 2.63
N ALA A 40 1.29 -10.95 1.46
CA ALA A 40 0.55 -12.15 1.06
C ALA A 40 1.42 -13.43 1.07
N ARG A 41 2.72 -13.30 0.78
CA ARG A 41 3.70 -14.40 0.84
C ARG A 41 3.83 -14.94 2.26
N GLU A 42 4.11 -14.06 3.23
CA GLU A 42 4.26 -14.43 4.64
C GLU A 42 2.95 -14.98 5.20
N ILE A 43 1.81 -14.35 4.89
CA ILE A 43 0.48 -14.82 5.30
C ILE A 43 0.22 -16.24 4.77
N GLY A 44 0.62 -16.55 3.54
CA GLY A 44 0.54 -17.91 2.99
C GLY A 44 1.36 -18.92 3.80
N PHE A 45 2.62 -18.59 4.13
CA PHE A 45 3.48 -19.46 4.95
C PHE A 45 2.95 -19.65 6.37
N LEU A 46 2.51 -18.56 7.01
CA LEU A 46 1.93 -18.57 8.36
C LEU A 46 0.65 -19.41 8.39
N TYR A 47 -0.28 -19.18 7.46
CA TYR A 47 -1.54 -19.92 7.40
C TYR A 47 -1.33 -21.41 7.06
N GLY A 48 -0.38 -21.72 6.19
CA GLY A 48 0.00 -23.10 5.89
C GLY A 48 0.47 -23.87 7.13
N MET A 49 1.33 -23.24 7.95
CA MET A 49 1.80 -23.84 9.20
C MET A 49 0.68 -23.92 10.25
N TYR A 50 -0.14 -22.88 10.38
CA TYR A 50 -1.30 -22.87 11.29
C TYR A 50 -2.24 -24.04 10.99
N LYS A 51 -2.65 -24.16 9.72
CA LYS A 51 -3.53 -25.25 9.24
C LYS A 51 -2.94 -26.62 9.53
N LYS A 52 -1.63 -26.80 9.33
CA LYS A 52 -0.93 -28.07 9.63
C LYS A 52 -0.98 -28.43 11.13
N LEU A 53 -0.72 -27.47 12.00
CA LEU A 53 -0.63 -27.71 13.45
C LEU A 53 -2.00 -27.86 14.11
N ARG A 54 -2.98 -27.04 13.70
CA ARG A 54 -4.33 -27.03 14.26
C ARG A 54 -5.29 -28.01 13.59
N ASN A 55 -4.91 -28.53 12.42
CA ASN A 55 -5.73 -29.43 11.60
C ASN A 55 -7.14 -28.86 11.30
N GLU A 56 -7.20 -27.57 10.95
CA GLU A 56 -8.44 -26.87 10.64
C GLU A 56 -8.27 -25.89 9.48
N HIS A 57 -9.38 -25.54 8.81
CA HIS A 57 -9.40 -24.53 7.75
C HIS A 57 -10.41 -23.44 8.11
N THR A 58 -9.94 -22.38 8.75
CA THR A 58 -10.77 -21.36 9.41
C THR A 58 -10.31 -19.94 9.08
N GLY A 59 -11.09 -18.95 9.56
CA GLY A 59 -10.83 -17.53 9.37
C GLY A 59 -9.66 -16.94 10.17
N THR A 60 -8.83 -17.74 10.84
CA THR A 60 -7.84 -17.27 11.84
C THR A 60 -6.80 -16.26 11.33
N ILE A 61 -6.57 -16.15 10.02
CA ILE A 61 -5.68 -15.12 9.46
C ILE A 61 -6.40 -14.42 8.31
N THR A 62 -6.35 -13.09 8.27
CA THR A 62 -6.85 -12.27 7.15
C THR A 62 -5.73 -11.88 6.18
N GLY A 63 -6.09 -11.41 4.98
CA GLY A 63 -5.11 -11.15 3.92
C GLY A 63 -4.62 -12.39 3.16
N LYS A 64 -5.35 -13.51 3.30
CA LYS A 64 -5.16 -14.75 2.52
C LYS A 64 -5.35 -14.48 1.02
N ALA A 65 -4.78 -15.34 0.18
CA ALA A 65 -5.07 -15.29 -1.26
C ALA A 65 -6.47 -15.86 -1.55
N PRO A 66 -7.13 -15.44 -2.64
CA PRO A 66 -8.50 -15.89 -2.96
C PRO A 66 -8.66 -17.40 -3.02
N GLN A 67 -7.63 -18.12 -3.49
CA GLN A 67 -7.65 -19.58 -3.65
C GLN A 67 -7.82 -20.35 -2.33
N PHE A 68 -7.61 -19.69 -1.18
CA PHE A 68 -7.72 -20.30 0.15
C PHE A 68 -8.42 -19.39 1.17
N GLY A 69 -9.46 -18.66 0.72
CA GLY A 69 -10.35 -17.89 1.59
C GLY A 69 -9.97 -16.42 1.77
N GLY A 70 -9.24 -15.84 0.82
CA GLY A 70 -9.02 -14.41 0.70
C GLY A 70 -10.23 -13.66 0.15
N SER A 71 -10.42 -12.42 0.57
CA SER A 71 -11.45 -11.54 0.01
C SER A 71 -10.93 -10.79 -1.22
N LEU A 72 -11.78 -10.64 -2.23
CA LEU A 72 -11.59 -9.61 -3.26
C LEU A 72 -11.58 -8.22 -2.61
N ILE A 73 -11.01 -7.23 -3.30
CA ILE A 73 -10.83 -5.85 -2.83
C ILE A 73 -9.84 -5.72 -1.65
N ARG A 74 -9.32 -6.81 -1.06
CA ARG A 74 -8.36 -6.71 0.06
C ARG A 74 -7.13 -5.87 -0.28
N PRO A 75 -6.46 -6.04 -1.43
CA PRO A 75 -5.36 -5.16 -1.80
C PRO A 75 -5.77 -3.68 -1.89
N GLU A 76 -6.96 -3.40 -2.39
CA GLU A 76 -7.46 -2.06 -2.69
C GLU A 76 -8.04 -1.35 -1.45
N ALA A 77 -8.53 -2.11 -0.47
CA ALA A 77 -9.47 -1.68 0.56
C ALA A 77 -9.07 -0.39 1.27
N THR A 78 -7.83 -0.31 1.75
CA THR A 78 -7.36 0.87 2.51
C THR A 78 -7.26 2.11 1.62
N GLY A 79 -6.63 1.99 0.45
CA GLY A 79 -6.47 3.12 -0.48
C GLY A 79 -7.82 3.63 -1.00
N TYR A 80 -8.72 2.70 -1.36
CA TYR A 80 -10.08 3.02 -1.79
C TYR A 80 -10.87 3.68 -0.65
N GLY A 81 -10.80 3.11 0.55
CA GLY A 81 -11.46 3.63 1.75
C GLY A 81 -11.03 5.07 2.06
N THR A 82 -9.74 5.38 1.97
CA THR A 82 -9.22 6.74 2.14
C THR A 82 -9.86 7.70 1.14
N VAL A 83 -9.92 7.34 -0.14
CA VAL A 83 -10.51 8.21 -1.17
C VAL A 83 -12.02 8.36 -0.97
N PHE A 84 -12.73 7.28 -0.65
CA PHE A 84 -14.15 7.37 -0.33
C PHE A 84 -14.42 8.28 0.86
N PHE A 85 -13.60 8.21 1.91
CA PHE A 85 -13.73 9.09 3.06
C PHE A 85 -13.50 10.56 2.69
N VAL A 86 -12.48 10.85 1.87
CA VAL A 86 -12.24 12.19 1.33
C VAL A 86 -13.41 12.68 0.47
N GLU A 87 -14.00 11.82 -0.36
CA GLU A 87 -15.20 12.17 -1.13
C GLU A 87 -16.36 12.59 -0.22
N GLU A 88 -16.62 11.86 0.87
CA GLU A 88 -17.65 12.23 1.84
C GLU A 88 -17.33 13.55 2.56
N MET A 89 -16.07 13.79 2.92
CA MET A 89 -15.64 15.08 3.51
C MET A 89 -15.86 16.26 2.56
N LEU A 90 -15.56 16.09 1.27
CA LEU A 90 -15.78 17.13 0.25
C LEU A 90 -17.27 17.39 0.02
N LYS A 91 -18.10 16.33 -0.02
CA LYS A 91 -19.56 16.48 -0.17
C LYS A 91 -20.18 17.31 0.93
N GLN A 92 -19.73 17.17 2.18
CA GLN A 92 -20.19 17.99 3.31
C GLN A 92 -19.89 19.50 3.12
N ARG A 93 -18.92 19.85 2.27
CA ARG A 93 -18.55 21.22 1.92
C ARG A 93 -19.14 21.69 0.58
N GLY A 94 -19.99 20.88 -0.07
CA GLY A 94 -20.50 21.16 -1.42
C GLY A 94 -19.44 21.02 -2.52
N GLU A 95 -18.30 20.39 -2.22
CA GLU A 95 -17.20 20.19 -3.15
C GLU A 95 -17.22 18.78 -3.76
N LYS A 96 -16.43 18.59 -4.82
CA LYS A 96 -16.26 17.30 -5.50
C LYS A 96 -14.78 16.99 -5.64
N LEU A 97 -14.46 15.70 -5.67
CA LEU A 97 -13.09 15.21 -5.87
C LEU A 97 -12.61 15.39 -7.32
N LYS A 98 -13.54 15.40 -8.29
CA LYS A 98 -13.21 15.61 -9.70
C LYS A 98 -12.45 16.92 -9.89
N ASP A 99 -11.42 16.89 -10.74
CA ASP A 99 -10.54 18.00 -11.11
C ASP A 99 -9.63 18.53 -9.98
N LYS A 100 -9.70 17.98 -8.76
CA LYS A 100 -8.80 18.31 -7.66
C LYS A 100 -7.39 17.76 -7.90
N ILE A 101 -6.37 18.54 -7.57
CA ILE A 101 -4.97 18.11 -7.56
C ILE A 101 -4.68 17.38 -6.25
N VAL A 102 -4.22 16.13 -6.34
CA VAL A 102 -3.95 15.28 -5.20
C VAL A 102 -2.45 14.97 -5.11
N ALA A 103 -1.82 15.37 -4.00
CA ALA A 103 -0.46 14.96 -3.67
C ALA A 103 -0.52 13.71 -2.77
N ILE A 104 0.05 12.61 -3.23
CA ILE A 104 0.14 11.36 -2.48
C ILE A 104 1.63 11.10 -2.15
N SER A 105 1.89 10.69 -0.92
CA SER A 105 3.20 10.15 -0.52
C SER A 105 3.15 8.62 -0.49
N GLY A 106 4.30 8.00 -0.56
CA GLY A 106 4.43 6.56 -0.63
C GLY A 106 4.16 6.02 -2.03
N SER A 107 4.50 4.75 -2.17
CA SER A 107 4.31 3.95 -3.39
C SER A 107 4.06 2.48 -3.04
N GLY A 108 3.67 2.25 -1.78
CA GLY A 108 3.17 0.97 -1.30
C GLY A 108 1.70 0.79 -1.65
N ASN A 109 1.13 -0.32 -1.16
CA ASN A 109 -0.24 -0.73 -1.46
C ASN A 109 -1.27 0.41 -1.23
N VAL A 110 -1.25 1.08 -0.08
CA VAL A 110 -2.21 2.16 0.23
C VAL A 110 -2.11 3.30 -0.80
N ALA A 111 -0.90 3.80 -1.06
CA ALA A 111 -0.67 4.89 -2.00
C ALA A 111 -1.06 4.53 -3.45
N GLN A 112 -0.73 3.31 -3.89
CA GLN A 112 -1.08 2.82 -5.23
C GLN A 112 -2.61 2.83 -5.45
N TYR A 113 -3.36 2.27 -4.50
CA TYR A 113 -4.81 2.16 -4.64
C TYR A 113 -5.57 3.44 -4.29
N ALA A 114 -5.00 4.31 -3.45
CA ALA A 114 -5.49 5.68 -3.29
C ALA A 114 -5.33 6.47 -4.60
N ALA A 115 -4.17 6.35 -5.26
CA ALA A 115 -3.96 6.96 -6.58
C ALA A 115 -4.95 6.41 -7.60
N GLU A 116 -5.10 5.10 -7.69
CA GLU A 116 -6.03 4.44 -8.62
C GLU A 116 -7.46 4.95 -8.42
N LYS A 117 -7.96 4.96 -7.18
CA LYS A 117 -9.33 5.41 -6.92
C LYS A 117 -9.49 6.90 -7.21
N ALA A 118 -8.52 7.73 -6.84
CA ALA A 118 -8.56 9.16 -7.10
C ALA A 118 -8.61 9.45 -8.61
N ILE A 119 -7.80 8.75 -9.41
CA ILE A 119 -7.80 8.84 -10.89
C ILE A 119 -9.17 8.42 -11.44
N GLN A 120 -9.74 7.30 -10.99
CA GLN A 120 -11.08 6.84 -11.40
C GLN A 120 -12.19 7.84 -11.05
N ARG A 121 -12.01 8.67 -10.02
CA ARG A 121 -12.93 9.75 -9.64
C ARG A 121 -12.67 11.07 -10.39
N GLY A 122 -11.71 11.09 -11.30
CA GLY A 122 -11.35 12.26 -12.10
C GLY A 122 -10.49 13.28 -11.35
N ALA A 123 -9.87 12.90 -10.24
CA ALA A 123 -8.85 13.71 -9.60
C ALA A 123 -7.52 13.60 -10.36
N LYS A 124 -6.69 14.63 -10.24
CA LYS A 124 -5.35 14.67 -10.82
C LYS A 124 -4.31 14.36 -9.76
N VAL A 125 -3.91 13.09 -9.68
CA VAL A 125 -2.80 12.68 -8.81
C VAL A 125 -1.48 13.15 -9.40
N VAL A 126 -0.67 13.89 -8.64
CA VAL A 126 0.55 14.53 -9.15
C VAL A 126 1.84 14.04 -8.50
N THR A 127 1.77 13.38 -7.34
CA THR A 127 2.97 12.85 -6.67
C THR A 127 2.78 11.42 -6.19
N LEU A 128 3.89 10.70 -6.13
CA LEU A 128 4.10 9.47 -5.36
C LEU A 128 5.54 9.50 -4.82
N SER A 129 5.84 8.75 -3.76
CA SER A 129 7.18 8.73 -3.18
C SER A 129 7.65 7.36 -2.73
N ASP A 130 8.94 7.21 -2.46
CA ASP A 130 9.47 6.09 -1.70
C ASP A 130 10.57 6.59 -0.75
N SER A 131 11.25 5.66 -0.08
CA SER A 131 12.30 5.98 0.88
C SER A 131 13.49 6.77 0.30
N SER A 132 13.62 6.89 -1.02
CA SER A 132 14.71 7.62 -1.69
C SER A 132 14.31 9.01 -2.19
N GLY A 133 13.02 9.32 -2.28
CA GLY A 133 12.54 10.63 -2.72
C GLY A 133 11.12 10.59 -3.27
N SER A 134 10.70 11.69 -3.89
CA SER A 134 9.37 11.87 -4.46
C SER A 134 9.45 12.13 -5.97
N VAL A 135 8.43 11.70 -6.71
CA VAL A 135 8.22 12.12 -8.09
C VAL A 135 7.07 13.11 -8.15
N TYR A 136 7.21 14.12 -9.00
CA TYR A 136 6.17 15.09 -9.32
C TYR A 136 5.90 15.09 -10.83
N ASP A 137 4.72 14.61 -11.19
CA ASP A 137 4.20 14.59 -12.54
C ASP A 137 3.17 15.71 -12.71
N ARG A 138 3.62 16.85 -13.24
CA ARG A 138 2.76 18.04 -13.43
C ARG A 138 1.56 17.75 -14.34
N GLN A 139 1.66 16.79 -15.25
CA GLN A 139 0.55 16.41 -16.12
C GLN A 139 -0.42 15.45 -15.45
N GLY A 140 -0.02 14.86 -14.32
CA GLY A 140 -0.77 13.86 -13.58
C GLY A 140 -0.33 12.44 -13.93
N ILE A 141 -0.51 11.56 -12.96
CA ILE A 141 -0.30 10.12 -13.09
C ILE A 141 -1.57 9.54 -13.72
N SER A 142 -1.48 9.08 -14.97
CA SER A 142 -2.57 8.37 -15.63
C SER A 142 -2.65 6.92 -15.15
N GLN A 143 -3.73 6.22 -15.52
CA GLN A 143 -3.89 4.79 -15.22
C GLN A 143 -2.70 3.97 -15.73
N ASP A 144 -2.28 4.13 -16.99
CA ASP A 144 -1.13 3.40 -17.55
C ASP A 144 0.19 3.69 -16.82
N LYS A 145 0.40 4.94 -16.40
CA LYS A 145 1.59 5.33 -15.62
C LYS A 145 1.56 4.69 -14.24
N LEU A 146 0.38 4.62 -13.61
CA LEU A 146 0.19 3.96 -12.32
C LEU A 146 0.40 2.45 -12.44
N GLU A 147 -0.15 1.78 -13.45
CA GLU A 147 0.04 0.34 -13.69
C GLU A 147 1.52 0.00 -13.86
N TRP A 148 2.26 0.81 -14.63
CA TRP A 148 3.70 0.63 -14.76
C TRP A 148 4.43 0.82 -13.41
N LEU A 149 4.00 1.79 -12.60
CA LEU A 149 4.57 2.01 -11.27
C LEU A 149 4.27 0.83 -10.32
N MET A 150 3.07 0.25 -10.41
CA MET A 150 2.70 -0.95 -9.64
C MET A 150 3.59 -2.13 -10.05
N GLU A 151 3.88 -2.32 -11.33
CA GLU A 151 4.83 -3.34 -11.81
C GLU A 151 6.24 -3.10 -11.25
N LEU A 152 6.74 -1.86 -11.35
CA LEU A 152 8.02 -1.42 -10.77
C LEU A 152 8.12 -1.77 -9.28
N LYS A 153 7.07 -1.48 -8.50
CA LYS A 153 7.10 -1.60 -7.04
C LYS A 153 6.78 -3.00 -6.51
N ASN A 154 5.87 -3.70 -7.17
CA ASN A 154 5.36 -4.98 -6.69
C ASN A 154 6.13 -6.17 -7.26
N ILE A 155 6.61 -6.06 -8.51
CA ILE A 155 7.33 -7.14 -9.21
C ILE A 155 8.83 -6.87 -9.23
N ARG A 156 9.25 -5.75 -9.84
CA ARG A 156 10.68 -5.47 -10.07
C ARG A 156 11.41 -4.99 -8.81
N ARG A 157 10.67 -4.53 -7.80
CA ARG A 157 11.19 -3.95 -6.54
C ARG A 157 12.13 -2.75 -6.77
N GLY A 158 11.87 -1.96 -7.81
CA GLY A 158 12.72 -0.84 -8.19
C GLY A 158 12.43 0.46 -7.43
N ARG A 159 13.19 1.50 -7.77
CA ARG A 159 13.15 2.82 -7.12
C ARG A 159 12.22 3.78 -7.85
N ILE A 160 11.58 4.67 -7.10
CA ILE A 160 10.61 5.63 -7.65
C ILE A 160 11.26 6.57 -8.67
N LYS A 161 12.58 6.82 -8.55
CA LYS A 161 13.35 7.57 -9.55
C LYS A 161 13.20 7.00 -10.97
N GLU A 162 13.07 5.68 -11.13
CA GLU A 162 12.88 5.07 -12.45
C GLU A 162 11.58 5.53 -13.13
N TYR A 163 10.56 5.92 -12.37
CA TYR A 163 9.34 6.54 -12.92
C TYR A 163 9.66 7.89 -13.56
N ALA A 164 10.45 8.72 -12.88
CA ALA A 164 10.89 10.01 -13.43
C ALA A 164 11.75 9.82 -14.68
N ASP A 165 12.69 8.87 -14.64
CA ASP A 165 13.54 8.54 -15.79
C ASP A 165 12.70 8.06 -17.00
N LYS A 166 11.63 7.29 -16.78
CA LYS A 166 10.74 6.78 -17.84
C LYS A 166 9.79 7.82 -18.41
N PHE A 167 9.14 8.62 -17.56
CA PHE A 167 8.03 9.50 -17.96
C PHE A 167 8.40 10.99 -17.98
N GLY A 168 9.67 11.35 -17.72
CA GLY A 168 10.11 12.74 -17.69
C GLY A 168 9.52 13.56 -16.53
N ALA A 169 9.06 12.89 -15.47
CA ALA A 169 8.57 13.56 -14.27
C ALA A 169 9.73 14.18 -13.47
N LEU A 170 9.47 15.20 -12.67
CA LEU A 170 10.48 15.77 -11.79
C LEU A 170 10.76 14.79 -10.64
N TYR A 171 12.03 14.47 -10.41
CA TYR A 171 12.44 13.72 -9.23
C TYR A 171 13.00 14.66 -8.16
N ILE A 172 12.53 14.50 -6.92
CA ILE A 172 12.95 15.28 -5.75
C ILE A 172 13.70 14.32 -4.82
N PRO A 173 15.06 14.30 -4.87
CA PRO A 173 15.86 13.37 -4.08
C PRO A 173 15.70 13.65 -2.59
N ASN A 174 15.53 12.60 -1.78
CA ASN A 174 15.30 12.69 -0.32
C ASN A 174 14.15 13.64 0.08
N GLY A 175 13.31 14.06 -0.87
CA GLY A 175 12.28 15.04 -0.66
C GLY A 175 10.92 14.41 -0.39
N LYS A 176 10.13 15.09 0.43
CA LYS A 176 8.71 14.83 0.64
C LYS A 176 7.89 15.55 -0.45
N PRO A 177 6.66 15.10 -0.77
CA PRO A 177 5.84 15.75 -1.78
C PRO A 177 5.16 17.06 -1.30
N TRP A 178 5.30 17.43 -0.02
CA TRP A 178 4.47 18.46 0.63
C TRP A 178 4.71 19.89 0.13
N SER A 179 5.88 20.17 -0.46
CA SER A 179 6.13 21.46 -1.12
C SER A 179 5.37 21.62 -2.44
N ILE A 180 4.72 20.57 -2.95
CA ILE A 180 3.95 20.61 -4.19
C ILE A 180 2.53 21.11 -3.90
N LYS A 181 2.17 22.25 -4.51
CA LYS A 181 0.83 22.81 -4.42
C LYS A 181 -0.23 21.79 -4.89
N CYS A 182 -1.17 21.49 -4.00
CA CYS A 182 -2.28 20.57 -4.24
C CYS A 182 -3.54 21.06 -3.52
N ASP A 183 -4.68 20.49 -3.88
CA ASP A 183 -5.95 20.72 -3.17
C ASP A 183 -6.14 19.71 -2.03
N ILE A 184 -5.57 18.51 -2.17
CA ILE A 184 -5.71 17.38 -1.25
C ILE A 184 -4.34 16.72 -1.08
N ALA A 185 -3.89 16.56 0.16
CA ALA A 185 -2.68 15.82 0.51
C ALA A 185 -3.05 14.49 1.19
N LEU A 186 -2.52 13.37 0.70
CA LEU A 186 -2.71 12.03 1.26
C LEU A 186 -1.37 11.47 1.78
N PRO A 187 -1.07 11.61 3.09
CA PRO A 187 0.04 10.92 3.74
C PRO A 187 -0.22 9.41 3.79
N CYS A 188 0.57 8.64 3.04
CA CYS A 188 0.37 7.21 2.84
C CYS A 188 1.70 6.41 2.87
N ALA A 189 2.78 6.95 3.45
CA ALA A 189 4.06 6.25 3.51
C ALA A 189 4.40 5.72 4.92
N THR A 190 4.60 6.61 5.89
CA THR A 190 5.08 6.25 7.24
C THR A 190 4.55 7.19 8.30
N GLN A 191 4.60 6.77 9.57
CA GLN A 191 4.34 7.64 10.71
C GLN A 191 5.26 8.87 10.70
N ASN A 192 4.74 10.03 11.11
CA ASN A 192 5.44 11.33 11.20
C ASN A 192 6.04 11.82 9.88
N GLU A 193 5.42 11.49 8.74
CA GLU A 193 5.93 11.91 7.43
C GLU A 193 5.63 13.36 7.04
N LEU A 194 4.74 14.05 7.75
CA LEU A 194 4.40 15.46 7.57
C LEU A 194 4.57 16.15 8.93
N ASP A 195 5.38 17.20 8.98
CA ASP A 195 5.68 17.97 10.19
C ASP A 195 5.25 19.44 10.08
N GLU A 196 5.46 20.23 11.13
CA GLU A 196 5.05 21.64 11.17
C GLU A 196 5.68 22.51 10.08
N ASN A 197 6.85 22.15 9.55
CA ASN A 197 7.45 22.92 8.45
C ASN A 197 6.84 22.57 7.08
N ASP A 198 6.13 21.44 6.99
CA ASP A 198 5.44 21.00 5.78
C ASP A 198 3.99 21.52 5.69
N ALA A 199 3.38 21.92 6.81
CA ALA A 199 1.96 22.28 6.96
C ALA A 199 1.67 23.78 6.70
#